data_AF-A0A1Y6BAD4-F1
#
_entry.id   AF-A0A1Y6BAD4-F1
#
_cell.length_a   1.000
_cell.length_b   1.000
_cell.length_c   1.000
_cell.angle_alpha   90.00
_cell.angle_beta   90.00
_cell.angle_gamma   90.00
#
_symmetry.space_group_name_H-M   'P 1'
#
loop_
_entity.id
_entity.type
_entity.pdbx_description
1 polymer ?
#
loop_
_entity_poly.entity_id
_entity_poly.type
_entity_poly.pdbx_seq_one_letter_code
_entity_poly.pdbx_strand_id
1 'polypeptide(L)'
;MRSAHDLVREARSRIVELPLPEAATWRPDGVLVVDVREPAEYAAGHVPGAVNLPRGVLEFKLEAAPEWAKRQRPVLLYCQTSNCAALAALSLLQMGYTTVRSIAGGFDDWVAAGLPVEKPALSAPR
;
A
#
# COMPACT_ATOMS: atom_id res chain seq x y z
N MET A 1 11.76 24.50 10.33
CA MET A 1 11.51 23.05 10.51
C MET A 1 10.54 22.59 9.44
N ARG A 2 10.63 21.33 8.97
CA ARG A 2 9.69 20.78 7.98
C ARG A 2 8.46 20.21 8.68
N SER A 3 7.29 20.40 8.10
CA SER A 3 6.03 19.79 8.57
C SER A 3 5.81 18.39 7.99
N ALA A 4 4.86 17.63 8.55
CA ALA A 4 4.44 16.35 7.98
C ALA A 4 3.93 16.49 6.53
N HIS A 5 3.20 17.57 6.23
CA HIS A 5 2.75 17.87 4.87
C HIS A 5 3.92 18.13 3.92
N ASP A 6 5.01 18.73 4.39
CA ASP A 6 6.22 18.92 3.58
C ASP A 6 6.93 17.61 3.27
N LEU A 7 6.87 16.63 4.18
CA LEU A 7 7.40 15.28 3.95
C LEU A 7 6.56 14.54 2.92
N VAL A 8 5.22 14.57 3.05
CA VAL A 8 4.30 13.93 2.09
C VAL A 8 4.45 14.54 0.70
N ARG A 9 4.56 15.86 0.60
CA ARG A 9 4.74 16.55 -0.68
C ARG A 9 6.05 16.15 -1.37
N GLU A 10 7.15 16.04 -0.63
CA GLU A 10 8.41 15.53 -1.17
C GLU A 10 8.29 14.07 -1.62
N ALA A 11 7.62 13.23 -0.82
CA ALA A 11 7.42 11.83 -1.20
C ALA A 11 6.66 11.71 -2.51
N ARG A 12 5.55 12.45 -2.66
CA ARG A 12 4.76 12.49 -3.89
C ARG A 12 5.56 12.91 -5.12
N SER A 13 6.53 13.82 -4.98
CA SER A 13 7.38 14.23 -6.12
C SER A 13 8.42 13.19 -6.52
N ARG A 14 8.56 12.08 -5.78
CA ARG A 14 9.59 11.05 -5.96
C ARG A 14 9.02 9.65 -6.19
N ILE A 15 7.70 9.51 -6.15
CA ILE A 15 6.98 8.23 -6.34
C ILE A 15 6.01 8.37 -7.51
N VAL A 16 5.39 7.25 -7.87
CA VAL A 16 4.29 7.24 -8.84
C VAL A 16 3.01 6.84 -8.10
N GLU A 17 2.07 7.79 -8.02
CA GLU A 17 0.70 7.54 -7.60
C GLU A 17 -0.15 7.16 -8.81
N LEU A 18 -0.86 6.03 -8.73
CA LEU A 18 -1.79 5.59 -9.76
C LEU A 18 -3.18 6.17 -9.48
N PRO A 19 -3.81 6.85 -10.45
CA PRO A 19 -5.24 7.16 -10.40
C PRO A 19 -6.07 5.89 -10.24
N LEU A 20 -7.27 5.99 -9.64
CA LEU A 20 -8.11 4.84 -9.33
C LEU A 20 -8.38 3.88 -10.51
N PRO A 21 -8.72 4.35 -11.73
CA PRO A 21 -8.95 3.44 -12.85
C PRO A 21 -7.71 2.59 -13.17
N GLU A 22 -6.53 3.20 -13.11
CA GLU A 22 -5.27 2.50 -13.35
C GLU A 22 -4.91 1.56 -12.19
N ALA A 23 -5.06 2.02 -10.94
CA ALA A 23 -4.81 1.22 -9.75
C ALA A 23 -5.71 -0.03 -9.67
N ALA A 24 -6.95 0.07 -10.13
CA ALA A 24 -7.90 -1.03 -10.18
C ALA A 24 -7.43 -2.16 -11.11
N THR A 25 -6.78 -1.81 -12.23
CA THR A 25 -6.32 -2.78 -13.24
C THR A 25 -4.84 -3.11 -13.15
N TRP A 26 -4.05 -2.34 -12.38
CA TRP A 26 -2.61 -2.54 -12.27
C TRP A 26 -2.29 -3.82 -11.50
N ARG A 27 -2.09 -4.91 -12.24
CA ARG A 27 -1.79 -6.24 -11.72
C ARG A 27 -0.66 -6.90 -12.53
N PRO A 28 0.56 -6.33 -12.56
CA PRO A 28 1.70 -7.03 -13.15
C PRO A 28 1.97 -8.34 -12.40
N ASP A 29 2.65 -9.27 -13.06
CA ASP A 29 2.93 -10.59 -12.51
C ASP A 29 3.63 -10.51 -11.15
N GLY A 30 3.05 -11.19 -10.16
CA GLY A 30 3.60 -11.26 -8.80
C GLY A 30 3.49 -9.98 -7.99
N VAL A 31 2.63 -9.03 -8.37
CA VAL A 31 2.38 -7.81 -7.59
C VAL A 31 2.00 -8.13 -6.14
N LEU A 32 2.61 -7.39 -5.21
CA LEU A 32 2.22 -7.38 -3.81
C LEU A 32 1.35 -6.15 -3.55
N VAL A 33 0.06 -6.36 -3.27
CA VAL A 33 -0.84 -5.28 -2.84
C VAL A 33 -0.74 -5.18 -1.32
N VAL A 34 -0.41 -4.00 -0.79
CA VAL A 34 -0.10 -3.77 0.61
C VAL A 34 -1.00 -2.69 1.19
N ASP A 35 -1.79 -3.08 2.19
CA ASP A 35 -2.52 -2.16 3.04
C ASP A 35 -1.65 -1.76 4.24
N VAL A 36 -1.27 -0.48 4.32
CA VAL A 36 -0.45 0.04 5.43
C VAL A 36 -1.26 0.64 6.57
N ARG A 37 -2.59 0.50 6.56
CA ARG A 37 -3.49 0.88 7.66
C ARG A 37 -3.38 -0.07 8.84
N GLU A 38 -4.05 0.29 9.93
CA GLU A 38 -4.13 -0.56 11.10
C GLU A 38 -4.93 -1.85 10.83
N PRO A 39 -4.64 -2.95 11.55
CA PRO A 39 -5.29 -4.24 11.31
C PRO A 39 -6.82 -4.20 11.41
N ALA A 40 -7.38 -3.34 12.28
CA ALA A 40 -8.82 -3.18 12.42
C ALA A 40 -9.46 -2.54 11.18
N GLU A 41 -8.79 -1.56 10.56
CA GLU A 41 -9.25 -0.91 9.32
C GLU A 41 -9.23 -1.90 8.16
N TYR A 42 -8.15 -2.66 8.02
CA TYR A 42 -8.03 -3.74 7.04
C TYR A 42 -9.11 -4.82 7.25
N ALA A 43 -9.39 -5.20 8.50
CA ALA A 43 -10.40 -6.20 8.83
C ALA A 43 -11.82 -5.74 8.51
N ALA A 44 -12.10 -4.44 8.62
CA ALA A 44 -13.38 -3.85 8.24
C ALA A 44 -13.60 -3.87 6.72
N GLY A 45 -12.53 -3.80 5.93
CA GLY A 45 -12.53 -3.98 4.49
C GLY A 45 -11.22 -3.51 3.85
N HIS A 46 -10.81 -4.16 2.77
CA HIS A 46 -9.55 -3.89 2.08
C HIS A 46 -9.65 -4.12 0.56
N VAL A 47 -8.68 -3.57 -0.18
CA VAL A 47 -8.49 -3.82 -1.61
C VAL A 47 -8.25 -5.32 -1.84
N PRO A 48 -8.90 -5.94 -2.86
CA PRO A 48 -8.78 -7.37 -3.12
C PRO A 48 -7.35 -7.87 -3.24
N GLY A 49 -7.05 -8.99 -2.57
CA GLY A 49 -5.72 -9.61 -2.55
C GLY A 49 -4.65 -8.82 -1.79
N ALA A 50 -5.03 -7.77 -1.05
CA ALA A 50 -4.10 -7.04 -0.21
C ALA A 50 -3.62 -7.87 0.98
N VAL A 51 -2.39 -7.64 1.41
CA VAL A 51 -1.88 -8.06 2.72
C VAL A 51 -1.78 -6.85 3.65
N ASN A 52 -2.08 -7.03 4.93
CA ASN A 52 -1.93 -5.95 5.90
C ASN A 52 -0.50 -5.88 6.47
N LEU A 53 0.20 -4.80 6.16
CA LEU A 53 1.53 -4.48 6.70
C LEU A 53 1.50 -3.04 7.22
N PRO A 54 1.08 -2.82 8.48
CA PRO A 54 0.91 -1.47 9.02
C PRO A 54 2.18 -0.62 8.88
N ARG A 55 2.00 0.69 8.64
CA ARG A 55 3.09 1.61 8.30
C ARG A 55 4.28 1.52 9.27
N GLY A 56 4.04 1.39 10.57
CA GLY A 56 5.10 1.39 11.59
C GLY A 56 6.04 0.18 11.55
N VAL A 57 5.67 -0.89 10.86
CA VAL A 57 6.44 -2.14 10.80
C VAL A 57 6.75 -2.61 9.37
N LEU A 58 6.40 -1.79 8.37
CA LEU A 58 6.43 -2.16 6.96
C LEU A 58 7.83 -2.60 6.51
N GLU A 59 8.84 -1.76 6.75
CA GLU A 59 10.21 -1.98 6.31
C GLU A 59 10.77 -3.29 6.88
N PHE A 60 10.58 -3.51 8.18
CA PHE A 60 11.07 -4.70 8.89
C PHE A 60 10.34 -5.98 8.45
N LYS A 61 9.01 -5.93 8.27
CA LYS A 61 8.25 -7.10 7.82
C LYS A 61 8.60 -7.51 6.40
N LEU A 62 8.81 -6.54 5.50
CA LEU A 62 9.22 -6.82 4.13
C LEU A 62 10.63 -7.39 4.04
N GLU A 63 11.55 -6.96 4.90
CA GLU A 63 12.90 -7.52 4.97
C GLU A 63 12.93 -8.93 5.58
N ALA A 64 12.12 -9.18 6.60
CA ALA A 64 12.06 -10.45 7.30
C ALA A 64 11.40 -11.59 6.50
N ALA A 65 10.61 -11.26 5.46
CA ALA A 65 9.87 -12.22 4.64
C ALA A 65 10.59 -12.46 3.30
N PRO A 66 11.28 -13.61 3.10
CA PRO A 66 12.03 -13.90 1.88
C PRO A 66 11.18 -13.84 0.61
N GLU A 67 9.88 -14.17 0.72
CA GLU A 67 8.93 -14.07 -0.38
C GLU A 67 8.69 -12.63 -0.85
N TRP A 68 8.82 -11.63 0.03
CA TRP A 68 8.58 -10.21 -0.26
C TRP A 68 9.87 -9.42 -0.46
N ALA A 69 11.01 -9.91 0.05
CA ALA A 69 12.30 -9.24 0.00
C ALA A 69 12.89 -9.05 -1.42
N LYS A 70 12.28 -9.66 -2.45
CA LYS A 70 12.71 -9.48 -3.86
C LYS A 70 12.46 -8.05 -4.30
N ARG A 71 13.53 -7.24 -4.37
CA ARG A 71 13.50 -5.82 -4.75
C ARG A 71 12.87 -5.51 -6.10
N GLN A 72 12.84 -6.48 -7.02
CA GLN A 72 12.21 -6.35 -8.34
C GLN A 72 10.70 -6.64 -8.34
N ARG A 73 10.15 -7.18 -7.24
CA ARG A 73 8.71 -7.45 -7.14
C ARG A 73 7.93 -6.14 -7.20
N PRO A 74 6.90 -6.02 -8.05
CA PRO A 74 6.01 -4.87 -8.05
C PRO A 74 5.24 -4.77 -6.73
N VAL A 75 5.16 -3.57 -6.15
CA VAL A 75 4.42 -3.29 -4.92
C VAL A 75 3.40 -2.19 -5.16
N LEU A 76 2.14 -2.44 -4.81
CA LEU A 76 1.06 -1.44 -4.80
C LEU A 76 0.67 -1.13 -3.35
N LEU A 77 0.95 0.08 -2.89
CA LEU A 77 0.64 0.53 -1.53
C LEU A 77 -0.64 1.35 -1.48
N TYR A 78 -1.39 1.22 -0.41
CA TYR A 78 -2.43 2.19 -0.09
C TYR A 78 -2.62 2.32 1.42
N CYS A 79 -3.17 3.46 1.82
CA CYS A 79 -3.63 3.72 3.18
C CYS A 79 -5.03 4.34 3.10
N GLN A 80 -5.52 4.95 4.18
CA GLN A 80 -6.86 5.58 4.18
C GLN A 80 -6.98 6.69 3.12
N THR A 81 -6.08 7.69 3.15
CA THR A 81 -6.12 8.90 2.30
C THR A 81 -4.83 9.15 1.50
N SER A 82 -4.12 8.10 1.08
CA SER A 82 -2.83 8.14 0.35
C SER A 82 -1.59 8.69 1.10
N ASN A 83 -1.71 9.60 2.08
CA ASN A 83 -0.54 10.26 2.69
C ASN A 83 0.51 9.28 3.29
N CYS A 84 0.06 8.31 4.09
CA CYS A 84 0.96 7.30 4.68
C CYS A 84 1.52 6.36 3.61
N ALA A 85 0.74 6.04 2.58
CA ALA A 85 1.17 5.21 1.45
C ALA A 85 2.26 5.91 0.62
N ALA A 86 2.17 7.23 0.43
CA ALA A 86 3.21 8.00 -0.26
C ALA A 86 4.55 7.95 0.49
N LEU A 87 4.53 8.15 1.81
CA LEU A 87 5.71 8.03 2.65
C LEU A 87 6.28 6.59 2.64
N ALA A 88 5.41 5.59 2.73
CA ALA A 88 5.80 4.18 2.62
C ALA A 88 6.47 3.88 1.27
N ALA A 89 5.89 4.36 0.17
CA ALA A 89 6.42 4.14 -1.17
C ALA A 89 7.82 4.73 -1.32
N LEU A 90 8.04 5.95 -0.82
CA LEU A 90 9.37 6.56 -0.82
C LEU A 90 10.37 5.72 0.00
N SER A 91 9.98 5.25 1.19
CA SER A 91 10.84 4.39 2.02
C SER A 91 11.22 3.10 1.29
N LEU A 92 10.28 2.44 0.60
CA LEU A 92 10.59 1.23 -0.17
C LEU A 92 11.54 1.51 -1.34
N LEU A 93 11.35 2.61 -2.07
CA LEU A 93 12.30 3.02 -3.12
C LEU A 93 13.70 3.24 -2.54
N GLN A 94 13.82 3.86 -1.36
CA GLN A 94 15.10 4.06 -0.67
C GLN A 94 15.75 2.75 -0.21
N MET A 95 14.95 1.73 0.11
CA MET A 95 15.43 0.37 0.40
C MET A 95 15.80 -0.42 -0.88
N GLY A 96 15.66 0.17 -2.06
CA GLY A 96 16.04 -0.42 -3.33
C GLY A 96 14.94 -1.20 -4.04
N TYR A 97 13.68 -1.16 -3.59
CA TYR A 97 12.56 -1.67 -4.39
C TYR A 97 12.43 -0.86 -5.67
N THR A 98 12.32 -1.52 -6.82
CA THR A 98 12.42 -0.84 -8.12
C THR A 98 11.06 -0.47 -8.70
N THR A 99 10.01 -1.21 -8.36
CA THR A 99 8.66 -1.03 -8.90
C THR A 99 7.68 -0.83 -7.76
N VAL A 100 7.59 0.41 -7.26
CA VAL A 100 6.66 0.79 -6.19
C VAL A 100 5.66 1.80 -6.73
N ARG A 101 4.38 1.56 -6.45
CA ARG A 101 3.25 2.43 -6.78
C ARG A 101 2.40 2.63 -5.54
N SER A 102 1.69 3.75 -5.46
CA SER A 102 0.64 3.93 -4.45
C SER A 102 -0.69 4.32 -5.09
N ILE A 103 -1.81 3.96 -4.45
CA ILE A 103 -3.15 4.32 -4.92
C ILE A 103 -3.44 5.78 -4.55
N ALA A 104 -3.68 6.63 -5.55
CA ALA A 104 -4.13 8.01 -5.33
C ALA A 104 -5.49 8.01 -4.63
N GLY A 105 -5.70 8.96 -3.70
CA GLY A 105 -6.94 9.03 -2.91
C GLY A 105 -7.04 8.02 -1.77
N GLY A 106 -6.37 6.87 -1.90
CA GLY A 106 -6.38 5.82 -0.88
C GLY A 106 -7.65 4.98 -0.87
N PHE A 107 -7.92 4.35 0.27
CA PHE A 107 -9.07 3.45 0.43
C PHE A 107 -10.41 4.19 0.43
N ASP A 108 -10.47 5.43 0.91
CA ASP A 108 -11.69 6.24 0.90
C ASP A 108 -12.23 6.41 -0.53
N ASP A 109 -11.37 6.88 -1.44
CA ASP A 109 -11.75 7.10 -2.83
C ASP A 109 -12.02 5.77 -3.55
N TRP A 110 -11.30 4.70 -3.20
CA TRP A 110 -11.55 3.35 -3.73
C TRP A 110 -12.99 2.88 -3.43
N VAL A 111 -13.42 3.04 -2.18
CA VAL A 111 -14.79 2.70 -1.74
C VAL A 111 -15.81 3.65 -2.38
N ALA A 112 -15.54 4.96 -2.41
CA ALA A 112 -16.42 5.94 -3.02
C ALA A 112 -16.65 5.69 -4.53
N ALA A 113 -15.65 5.15 -5.22
CA ALA A 113 -15.74 4.75 -6.62
C ALA A 113 -16.49 3.40 -6.83
N GLY A 114 -16.96 2.74 -5.76
CA GLY A 114 -17.66 1.47 -5.85
C GLY A 114 -16.79 0.30 -6.31
N LEU A 115 -15.46 0.42 -6.15
CA LEU A 115 -14.53 -0.64 -6.53
C LEU A 115 -14.64 -1.85 -5.56
N PRO A 116 -14.26 -3.06 -5.99
CA PRO A 116 -14.43 -4.25 -5.16
C PRO A 116 -13.67 -4.16 -3.83
N VAL A 117 -14.26 -4.70 -2.76
CA VAL A 117 -13.69 -4.73 -1.41
C VAL A 117 -13.79 -6.15 -0.85
N GLU A 118 -12.72 -6.62 -0.24
CA GLU A 118 -12.66 -7.89 0.49
C GLU A 118 -12.63 -7.66 2.00
N LYS A 119 -12.97 -8.70 2.74
CA LYS A 119 -12.78 -8.78 4.20
C LYS A 119 -11.98 -10.04 4.50
N PRO A 120 -11.22 -10.09 5.60
CA PRO A 120 -10.49 -11.30 5.95
C PRO A 120 -11.47 -12.47 6.02
N ALA A 121 -11.11 -13.59 5.41
CA ALA A 121 -11.88 -14.81 5.63
C ALA A 121 -11.90 -15.06 7.13
N LEU A 122 -13.09 -15.07 7.74
CA LEU A 122 -13.27 -15.52 9.11
C LEU A 122 -12.71 -16.95 9.15
N SER A 123 -11.53 -17.13 9.72
CA SER A 123 -11.09 -18.48 10.05
C SER A 123 -12.10 -18.98 11.08
N ALA A 124 -12.90 -19.99 10.71
CA ALA A 124 -13.64 -20.75 11.70
C ALA A 124 -12.67 -21.13 12.82
N PRO A 125 -13.07 -21.02 14.10
CA PRO A 125 -12.21 -21.41 15.20
C PRO A 125 -11.77 -22.87 14.96
N ARG A 126 -10.44 -23.10 14.99
CA ARG A 126 -9.90 -24.46 15.04
C ARG A 126 -10.24 -25.09 16.38
#